data_AF-A0A3R9UMI0-F1
#
_entry.id   AF-A0A3R9UMI0-F1
#
_cell.length_a   1.000
_cell.length_b   1.000
_cell.length_c   1.000
_cell.angle_alpha   90.00
_cell.angle_beta   90.00
_cell.angle_gamma   90.00
#
_symmetry.space_group_name_H-M   'P 1'
#
loop_
_entity.id
_entity.type
_entity.pdbx_description
1 polymer ?
#
loop_
_entity_poly.entity_id
_entity_poly.type
_entity_poly.pdbx_seq_one_letter_code
_entity_poly.pdbx_strand_id
1 'polypeptide(L)'
;MEAAGYYQQFERNLEIIISGLEAGLDVRATALNTSLPLEVYVLSEVLNQGGGQFRLTTDTPLERLREFYAQFRQNEAGNEALLQRILDDKKAMMRTPEGRVLTKEMLIRRLEYFNEAARQVNVMRNQQALGSPPQSRSGIGAELQK
;
A
#
# COMPACT_ATOMS: atom_id res chain seq x y z
N MET A 1 14.14 5.63 18.03
CA MET A 1 13.26 4.50 18.37
C MET A 1 11.87 4.60 17.73
N GLU A 2 11.52 5.69 17.03
CA GLU A 2 10.22 5.80 16.31
C GLU A 2 10.17 4.98 15.00
N ALA A 3 11.30 4.74 14.35
CA ALA A 3 11.30 4.23 12.99
C ALA A 3 11.23 2.69 12.85
N ALA A 4 11.62 1.93 13.88
CA ALA A 4 11.27 0.50 13.97
C ALA A 4 9.74 0.29 14.09
N GLY A 5 9.03 1.24 14.72
CA GLY A 5 7.57 1.22 14.80
C GLY A 5 6.90 1.40 13.44
N TYR A 6 7.40 2.32 12.60
CA TYR A 6 6.91 2.50 11.24
C TYR A 6 7.12 1.26 10.38
N TYR A 7 8.27 0.58 10.52
CA TYR A 7 8.58 -0.65 9.79
C TYR A 7 7.61 -1.79 10.14
N GLN A 8 7.50 -2.13 11.42
CA GLN A 8 6.62 -3.23 11.86
C GLN A 8 5.16 -2.96 11.53
N GLN A 9 4.73 -1.70 11.63
CA GLN A 9 3.38 -1.31 11.24
C GLN A 9 3.17 -1.45 9.73
N PHE A 10 4.14 -1.03 8.91
CA PHE A 10 4.05 -1.12 7.46
C PHE A 10 3.92 -2.56 6.98
N GLU A 11 4.77 -3.45 7.48
CA GLU A 11 4.71 -4.87 7.15
C GLU A 11 3.35 -5.49 7.52
N ARG A 12 2.89 -5.25 8.75
CA ARG A 12 1.57 -5.69 9.20
C ARG A 12 0.44 -5.16 8.30
N ASN A 13 0.55 -3.90 7.87
CA ASN A 13 -0.44 -3.30 6.98
C ASN A 13 -0.48 -4.02 5.61
N LEU A 14 0.67 -4.38 5.04
CA LEU A 14 0.73 -5.18 3.80
C LEU A 14 0.06 -6.54 3.99
N GLU A 15 0.35 -7.25 5.08
CA GLU A 15 -0.24 -8.55 5.38
C GLU A 15 -1.77 -8.47 5.52
N ILE A 16 -2.29 -7.43 6.16
CA ILE A 16 -3.73 -7.18 6.29
C ILE A 16 -4.37 -7.02 4.90
N ILE A 17 -3.75 -6.21 4.03
CA ILE A 17 -4.28 -5.94 2.69
C ILE A 17 -4.23 -7.21 1.84
N ILE A 18 -3.08 -7.88 1.77
CA ILE A 18 -2.87 -9.11 0.99
C ILE A 18 -3.88 -10.17 1.43
N SER A 19 -3.95 -10.47 2.72
CA SER A 19 -4.88 -11.48 3.24
C SER A 19 -6.34 -11.11 2.96
N GLY A 20 -6.68 -9.81 2.88
CA GLY A 20 -8.04 -9.37 2.59
C GLY A 20 -8.43 -9.69 1.16
N LEU A 21 -7.55 -9.34 0.24
CA LEU A 21 -7.71 -9.63 -1.19
C LEU A 21 -7.70 -11.14 -1.45
N GLU A 22 -6.82 -11.91 -0.80
CA GLU A 22 -6.78 -13.38 -0.92
C GLU A 22 -8.05 -14.05 -0.40
N ALA A 23 -8.68 -13.49 0.64
CA ALA A 23 -9.98 -13.95 1.15
C ALA A 23 -11.17 -13.61 0.22
N GLY A 24 -10.91 -13.04 -0.97
CA GLY A 24 -11.93 -12.71 -1.95
C GLY A 24 -12.63 -11.38 -1.70
N LEU A 25 -12.03 -10.48 -0.92
CA LEU A 25 -12.57 -9.14 -0.74
C LEU A 25 -12.60 -8.39 -2.09
N ASP A 26 -13.79 -8.02 -2.55
CA ASP A 26 -13.95 -7.33 -3.83
C ASP A 26 -13.63 -5.83 -3.70
N VAL A 27 -12.45 -5.45 -4.19
CA VAL A 27 -12.01 -4.06 -4.23
C VAL A 27 -12.29 -3.37 -5.57
N ARG A 28 -12.87 -4.05 -6.56
CA ARG A 28 -13.04 -3.51 -7.93
C ARG A 28 -13.88 -2.23 -7.97
N ALA A 29 -14.85 -2.12 -7.06
CA ALA A 29 -15.71 -0.95 -6.95
C ALA A 29 -15.14 0.14 -6.01
N THR A 30 -13.92 -0.01 -5.50
CA THR A 30 -13.28 0.95 -4.60
C THR A 30 -12.09 1.62 -5.28
N ALA A 31 -11.65 2.75 -4.73
CA ALA A 31 -10.44 3.43 -5.19
C ALA A 31 -9.18 2.55 -5.06
N LEU A 32 -9.20 1.52 -4.21
CA LEU A 32 -8.07 0.62 -3.99
C LEU A 32 -7.70 -0.16 -5.24
N ASN A 33 -8.67 -0.52 -6.10
CA ASN A 33 -8.38 -1.23 -7.34
C ASN A 33 -7.39 -0.49 -8.25
N THR A 34 -7.51 0.84 -8.31
CA THR A 34 -6.62 1.69 -9.12
C THR A 34 -5.42 2.18 -8.32
N SER A 35 -5.62 2.59 -7.07
CA SER A 35 -4.57 3.23 -6.28
C SER A 35 -3.53 2.26 -5.74
N LEU A 36 -3.90 1.04 -5.30
CA LEU A 36 -2.93 0.09 -4.73
C LEU A 36 -1.77 -0.23 -5.68
N PRO A 37 -2.01 -0.61 -6.97
CA PRO A 37 -0.93 -0.88 -7.90
C PRO A 37 0.02 0.31 -8.13
N LEU A 38 -0.52 1.53 -8.12
CA LEU A 38 0.24 2.76 -8.32
C LEU A 38 1.09 3.07 -7.09
N GLU A 39 0.53 2.95 -5.90
CA GLU A 39 1.24 3.23 -4.65
C GLU A 39 2.34 2.20 -4.39
N VAL A 40 2.13 0.92 -4.74
CA VAL A 40 3.18 -0.11 -4.71
C VAL A 40 4.31 0.22 -5.69
N TYR A 41 3.97 0.67 -6.90
CA TYR A 41 4.96 1.10 -7.89
C TYR A 41 5.77 2.30 -7.38
N VAL A 42 5.11 3.35 -6.91
CA VAL A 42 5.79 4.55 -6.40
C VAL A 42 6.64 4.22 -5.17
N LEU A 43 6.18 3.35 -4.27
CA LEU A 43 6.99 2.89 -3.15
C LEU A 43 8.25 2.16 -3.62
N SER A 44 8.12 1.27 -4.62
CA SER A 44 9.27 0.57 -5.21
C SER A 44 10.29 1.56 -5.77
N GLU A 45 9.84 2.60 -6.48
CA GLU A 45 10.71 3.66 -7.01
C GLU A 45 11.41 4.44 -5.88
N VAL A 46 10.70 4.77 -4.80
CA VAL A 46 11.29 5.45 -3.63
C VAL A 46 12.39 4.59 -3.02
N LEU A 47 12.14 3.30 -2.81
CA LEU A 47 13.12 2.37 -2.23
C LEU A 47 14.31 2.18 -3.18
N ASN A 48 14.06 2.03 -4.48
CA ASN A 48 15.11 1.90 -5.49
C ASN A 48 16.04 3.12 -5.51
N GLN A 49 15.51 4.33 -5.34
CA GLN A 49 16.35 5.53 -5.24
C GLN A 49 17.25 5.55 -4.00
N GLY A 50 16.84 4.91 -2.90
CA GLY A 50 17.70 4.74 -1.72
C GLY A 50 18.68 3.56 -1.83
N GLY A 51 18.65 2.79 -2.93
CA GLY A 51 19.52 1.64 -3.18
C GLY A 51 18.84 0.27 -3.11
N GLY A 52 17.51 0.23 -3.04
CA GLY A 52 16.71 -1.00 -3.19
C GLY A 52 16.77 -1.59 -4.60
N GLN A 53 16.25 -2.81 -4.76
CA GLN A 53 16.23 -3.54 -6.04
C GLN A 53 14.86 -4.16 -6.33
N PHE A 54 13.81 -3.36 -6.18
CA PHE A 54 12.44 -3.75 -6.45
C PHE A 54 12.14 -3.69 -7.94
N ARG A 55 11.60 -4.77 -8.50
CA ARG A 55 11.19 -4.87 -9.91
C ARG A 55 9.82 -5.51 -10.00
N LEU A 56 8.82 -4.74 -10.39
CA LEU A 56 7.45 -5.23 -10.53
C LEU A 56 7.21 -5.69 -11.97
N THR A 57 6.61 -6.85 -12.14
CA THR A 57 6.28 -7.48 -13.44
C THR A 57 4.80 -7.83 -13.57
N THR A 58 4.06 -7.74 -12.46
CA THR A 58 2.63 -8.08 -12.38
C THR A 58 1.74 -6.85 -12.45
N ASP A 59 0.51 -7.01 -12.95
CA ASP A 59 -0.40 -5.89 -13.25
C ASP A 59 -1.68 -5.86 -12.40
N THR A 60 -2.06 -6.97 -11.78
CA THR A 60 -3.24 -6.98 -10.89
C THR A 60 -2.89 -6.45 -9.49
N PRO A 61 -3.83 -5.83 -8.76
CA PRO A 61 -3.55 -5.30 -7.42
C PRO A 61 -3.00 -6.33 -6.45
N LEU A 62 -3.59 -7.53 -6.41
CA LEU A 62 -3.16 -8.60 -5.52
C LEU A 62 -1.78 -9.13 -5.93
N GLU A 63 -1.56 -9.45 -7.20
CA GLU A 63 -0.27 -10.00 -7.64
C GLU A 63 0.86 -9.00 -7.44
N ARG A 64 0.62 -7.71 -7.71
CA ARG A 64 1.62 -6.66 -7.52
C ARG A 64 1.98 -6.45 -6.05
N LEU A 65 0.99 -6.48 -5.16
CA LEU A 65 1.24 -6.48 -3.71
C LEU A 65 2.07 -7.69 -3.27
N ARG A 66 1.73 -8.89 -3.74
CA ARG A 66 2.44 -10.13 -3.39
C ARG A 66 3.88 -10.11 -3.92
N GLU A 67 4.08 -9.68 -5.15
CA GLU A 67 5.39 -9.56 -5.77
C GLU A 67 6.28 -8.57 -4.99
N PHE A 68 5.76 -7.38 -4.69
CA PHE A 68 6.46 -6.40 -3.87
C PHE A 68 6.80 -6.97 -2.49
N TYR A 69 5.81 -7.55 -1.79
CA TYR A 69 6.00 -8.07 -0.44
C TYR A 69 7.02 -9.22 -0.41
N ALA A 70 7.00 -10.12 -1.41
CA ALA A 70 8.00 -11.18 -1.53
C ALA A 70 9.42 -10.63 -1.71
N GLN A 71 9.62 -9.62 -2.56
CA GLN A 71 10.91 -8.95 -2.74
C GLN A 71 11.34 -8.21 -1.47
N PHE A 72 10.38 -7.58 -0.77
CA PHE A 72 10.62 -6.87 0.47
C PHE A 72 11.13 -7.81 1.57
N ARG A 73 10.48 -8.97 1.74
CA ARG A 73 10.86 -10.00 2.72
C ARG A 73 12.16 -10.72 2.38
N GLN A 74 12.53 -10.83 1.10
CA GLN A 74 13.77 -11.50 0.69
C GLN A 74 15.03 -10.84 1.27
N ASN A 75 15.01 -9.53 1.50
CA ASN A 75 16.08 -8.77 2.13
C ASN A 75 15.53 -7.88 3.26
N GLU A 76 14.81 -8.50 4.20
CA GLU A 76 14.06 -7.82 5.26
C GLU A 76 14.91 -6.78 6.02
N ALA A 77 16.02 -7.22 6.64
CA ALA A 77 16.90 -6.33 7.41
C ALA A 77 17.54 -5.22 6.56
N GLY A 78 17.87 -5.50 5.30
CA GLY A 78 18.42 -4.51 4.38
C GLY A 78 17.38 -3.46 3.99
N ASN A 79 16.15 -3.88 3.74
CA ASN A 79 15.03 -3.01 3.38
C ASN A 79 14.54 -2.19 4.58
N GLU A 80 14.59 -2.73 5.80
CA GLU A 80 14.36 -1.97 7.03
C GLU A 80 15.41 -0.86 7.20
N ALA A 81 16.69 -1.20 7.09
CA ALA A 81 17.78 -0.21 7.20
C ALA A 81 17.71 0.85 6.09
N LEU A 82 17.23 0.48 4.90
CA LEU A 82 16.98 1.38 3.79
C LEU A 82 15.84 2.37 4.10
N LEU A 83 14.70 1.88 4.57
CA LEU A 83 13.58 2.71 5.01
C LEU A 83 14.03 3.71 6.07
N GLN A 84 14.74 3.24 7.09
CA GLN A 84 15.31 4.07 8.15
C GLN A 84 16.18 5.20 7.58
N ARG A 85 17.11 4.85 6.69
CA ARG A 85 18.02 5.81 6.08
C ARG A 85 17.28 6.88 5.28
N ILE A 86 16.24 6.50 4.54
CA ILE A 86 15.42 7.45 3.78
C ILE A 86 14.67 8.39 4.73
N LEU A 87 14.12 7.87 5.83
CA LEU A 87 13.41 8.70 6.82
C LEU A 87 14.35 9.68 7.55
N ASP A 88 15.58 9.27 7.82
CA ASP A 88 16.58 10.10 8.50
C ASP A 88 17.21 11.16 7.56
N ASP A 89 17.21 10.92 6.24
CA ASP A 89 17.75 11.85 5.25
C ASP A 89 16.80 13.02 4.97
N LYS A 90 17.15 14.20 5.50
CA LYS A 90 16.38 15.43 5.38
C LYS A 90 16.56 16.17 4.04
N LYS A 91 17.53 15.76 3.21
CA LYS A 91 17.97 16.51 2.03
C LYS A 91 17.86 15.72 0.74
N ALA A 92 17.74 14.40 0.81
CA ALA A 92 17.53 13.56 -0.37
C ALA A 92 16.28 13.99 -1.14
N MET A 93 16.48 14.24 -2.43
CA MET A 93 15.45 14.63 -3.37
C MET A 93 15.32 13.57 -4.45
N MET A 94 14.08 13.26 -4.82
CA MET A 94 13.76 12.42 -5.97
C MET A 94 13.18 13.26 -7.11
N ARG A 95 13.49 12.88 -8.36
CA ARG A 95 12.80 13.42 -9.54
C ARG A 95 11.51 12.65 -9.77
N THR A 96 10.44 13.37 -10.03
CA THR A 96 9.13 12.87 -10.46
C THR A 96 8.73 13.62 -11.74
N PRO A 97 7.68 13.16 -12.46
CA PRO A 97 7.16 13.89 -13.61
C PRO A 97 6.76 15.35 -13.30
N GLU A 98 6.33 15.62 -12.06
CA GLU A 98 5.85 16.92 -11.60
C GLU A 98 6.97 17.82 -11.05
N GLY A 99 8.20 17.30 -10.87
CA GLY A 99 9.34 18.07 -10.41
C GLY A 99 10.27 17.33 -9.46
N ARG A 100 10.82 18.03 -8.47
CA ARG A 100 11.67 17.44 -7.43
C ARG A 100 10.96 17.49 -6.10
N VAL A 101 10.93 16.38 -5.40
CA VAL A 101 10.29 16.24 -4.09
C VAL A 101 11.23 15.54 -3.12
N LEU A 102 11.05 15.77 -1.82
CA LEU A 102 11.85 15.11 -0.79
C LEU A 102 11.53 13.61 -0.77
N THR A 103 12.57 12.77 -0.84
CA THR A 103 12.41 11.30 -0.85
C THR A 103 11.76 10.80 0.44
N LYS A 104 12.06 11.45 1.59
CA LYS A 104 11.40 11.14 2.88
C LYS A 104 9.90 11.41 2.88
N GLU A 105 9.46 12.53 2.33
CA GLU A 105 8.04 12.91 2.29
C GLU A 105 7.27 11.96 1.38
N MET A 106 7.93 11.58 0.30
CA MET A 106 7.50 10.55 -0.59
C MET A 106 7.35 9.22 0.17
N LEU A 107 8.35 8.76 0.91
CA LEU A 107 8.20 7.54 1.69
C LEU A 107 7.03 7.63 2.71
N ILE A 108 6.98 8.69 3.51
CA ILE A 108 5.97 8.88 4.56
C ILE A 108 4.55 8.79 4.00
N ARG A 109 4.25 9.51 2.90
CA ARG A 109 2.92 9.49 2.27
C ARG A 109 2.47 8.08 1.86
N ARG A 110 3.40 7.23 1.42
CA ARG A 110 3.09 5.83 1.07
C ARG A 110 2.85 4.99 2.32
N LEU A 111 3.65 5.15 3.36
CA LEU A 111 3.43 4.45 4.62
C LEU A 111 2.06 4.80 5.23
N GLU A 112 1.67 6.08 5.17
CA GLU A 112 0.34 6.56 5.56
C GLU A 112 -0.77 5.97 4.69
N TYR A 113 -0.58 5.93 3.37
CA TYR A 113 -1.51 5.29 2.45
C TYR A 113 -1.74 3.81 2.80
N PHE A 114 -0.68 3.02 2.99
CA PHE A 114 -0.82 1.60 3.33
C PHE A 114 -1.48 1.39 4.69
N ASN A 115 -1.26 2.29 5.65
CA ASN A 115 -1.98 2.28 6.92
C ASN A 115 -3.49 2.51 6.73
N GLU A 116 -3.88 3.50 5.92
CA GLU A 116 -5.30 3.75 5.65
C GLU A 116 -5.93 2.63 4.80
N ALA A 117 -5.20 2.10 3.81
CA ALA A 117 -5.67 0.98 2.99
C ALA A 117 -5.90 -0.28 3.85
N ALA A 118 -5.01 -0.58 4.79
CA ALA A 118 -5.20 -1.68 5.74
C ALA A 118 -6.43 -1.46 6.64
N ARG A 119 -6.64 -0.23 7.12
CA ARG A 119 -7.85 0.15 7.87
C ARG A 119 -9.12 -0.06 7.02
N GLN A 120 -9.12 0.42 5.77
CA GLN A 120 -10.25 0.27 4.86
C GLN A 120 -10.57 -1.20 4.58
N VAL A 121 -9.56 -2.03 4.32
CA VAL A 121 -9.70 -3.48 4.12
C VAL A 121 -10.34 -4.14 5.34
N ASN A 122 -9.92 -3.79 6.56
CA ASN A 122 -10.53 -4.31 7.78
C ASN A 122 -12.01 -3.90 7.92
N VAL A 123 -12.36 -2.66 7.59
CA VAL A 123 -13.77 -2.21 7.58
C VAL A 123 -14.58 -3.02 6.58
N MET A 124 -14.09 -3.20 5.36
CA MET A 124 -14.79 -3.96 4.33
C MET A 124 -14.96 -5.43 4.71
N ARG A 125 -13.93 -6.05 5.31
CA ARG A 125 -14.00 -7.42 5.86
C ARG A 125 -15.10 -7.56 6.90
N ASN A 126 -15.16 -6.62 7.84
CA ASN A 126 -16.18 -6.62 8.89
C ASN A 126 -17.58 -6.45 8.27
N GLN A 127 -17.75 -5.55 7.30
CA GLN A 127 -19.01 -5.37 6.58
C GLN A 127 -19.44 -6.66 5.87
N GLN A 128 -18.52 -7.34 5.19
CA GLN A 128 -18.79 -8.61 4.52
C GLN A 128 -19.18 -9.71 5.51
N ALA A 129 -18.48 -9.82 6.65
CA ALA A 129 -18.80 -10.78 7.70
C ALA A 129 -20.18 -10.54 8.33
N LEU A 130 -20.62 -9.28 8.38
CA LEU A 130 -21.95 -8.88 8.85
C LEU A 130 -23.05 -9.00 7.76
N GLY A 131 -22.72 -9.49 6.55
CA GLY A 131 -23.67 -9.61 5.44
C GLY A 131 -24.15 -8.27 4.88
N SER A 132 -23.38 -7.18 5.08
CA SER A 132 -23.76 -5.85 4.60
C SER A 132 -23.73 -5.81 3.07
N PRO A 133 -24.67 -5.08 2.42
CA PRO A 133 -24.69 -4.98 0.97
C PRO A 133 -23.40 -4.33 0.44
N PRO A 134 -22.94 -4.69 -0.77
CA PRO A 134 -21.76 -4.09 -1.40
C PRO A 134 -21.88 -2.55 -1.42
N GLN A 135 -20.78 -1.83 -1.24
CA GLN A 135 -20.81 -0.35 -1.19
C GLN A 135 -21.40 0.29 -2.45
N SER A 136 -21.32 -0.39 -3.61
CA SER A 136 -22.00 0.03 -4.85
C SER A 136 -23.54 -0.02 -4.79
N ARG A 137 -24.10 -0.71 -3.81
CA ARG A 137 -25.55 -0.87 -3.56
C ARG A 137 -26.01 -0.16 -2.29
N SER A 138 -25.12 0.47 -1.53
CA SER A 138 -25.48 1.19 -0.31
C SER A 138 -25.61 2.69 -0.63
N GLY A 139 -26.84 3.10 -0.96
CA GLY A 139 -27.21 4.48 -1.26
C GLY A 139 -28.65 4.55 -1.75
N ILE A 140 -29.30 5.72 -1.61
CA ILE A 140 -30.71 5.97 -2.00
C ILE A 140 -31.04 5.50 -3.43
N GLY A 141 -30.04 5.38 -4.31
CA GLY A 141 -30.19 4.83 -5.66
C GLY A 141 -30.56 3.35 -5.77
N ALA A 142 -30.38 2.54 -4.72
CA ALA A 142 -30.75 1.12 -4.74
C ALA A 142 -32.27 0.89 -4.61
N GLU A 143 -33.01 1.85 -4.03
CA GLU A 143 -34.48 1.79 -3.94
C GLU A 143 -35.18 2.22 -5.24
N LEU A 144 -34.45 2.87 -6.15
CA LEU A 144 -34.98 3.39 -7.42
C LEU A 144 -34.86 2.41 -8.60
N GLN A 145 -34.40 1.17 -8.38
CA GLN A 145 -34.26 0.12 -9.41
C GLN A 145 -35.33 -0.99 -9.33
N LYS A 146 -36.45 -0.76 -8.64
CA LYS A 146 -37.65 -1.61 -8.71
C LYS A 146 -38.64 -1.06 -9.73
#